data_AF-A0AAU7A8X8-F1
#
_entry.id   AF-A0AAU7A8X8-F1
#
_cell.length_a   1.000
_cell.length_b   1.000
_cell.length_c   1.000
_cell.angle_alpha   90.00
_cell.angle_beta   90.00
_cell.angle_gamma   90.00
#
_symmetry.space_group_name_H-M   'P 1'
#
loop_
_entity.id
_entity.type
_entity.pdbx_description
1 polymer ?
#
loop_
_entity_poly.entity_id
_entity_poly.type
_entity_poly.pdbx_seq_one_letter_code
_entity_poly.pdbx_strand_id
1 'polypeptide(L)'
;MQKLRKAVFPVAGFGTRFLPATKAMPKELLPIVDKPLIQYAAEEAIAAGIDTLILRNQPAGAGGEIQLADAINTQAAKDAVEAVTLNGRRFDCGSVQGYLDAIMHVADRRTR
;
A
#
# COMPACT_ATOMS: atom_id res chain seq x y z
N MET A 1 -2.14 -24.42 10.93
CA MET A 1 -1.68 -23.07 10.53
C MET A 1 -2.71 -22.06 11.03
N GLN A 2 -2.30 -21.06 11.81
CA GLN A 2 -3.21 -20.01 12.26
C GLN A 2 -3.59 -19.15 11.05
N LYS A 3 -4.89 -18.88 10.86
CA LYS A 3 -5.37 -18.06 9.74
C LYS A 3 -4.89 -16.62 9.97
N LEU A 4 -4.19 -16.03 9.00
CA LEU A 4 -3.89 -14.60 9.00
C LEU A 4 -5.21 -13.83 8.83
N ARG A 5 -5.60 -13.06 9.85
CA ARG A 5 -6.90 -12.34 9.88
C ARG A 5 -6.76 -10.82 9.86
N LYS A 6 -5.56 -10.29 10.08
CA LYS A 6 -5.33 -8.85 10.26
C LYS A 6 -4.29 -8.32 9.27
N ALA A 7 -4.59 -7.20 8.61
CA ALA A 7 -3.64 -6.42 7.82
C ALA A 7 -3.45 -5.05 8.46
N VAL A 8 -2.22 -4.51 8.36
CA VAL A 8 -1.92 -3.13 8.75
C VAL A 8 -1.52 -2.36 7.51
N PHE A 9 -2.18 -1.24 7.23
CA PHE A 9 -1.75 -0.31 6.19
C PHE A 9 -1.09 0.92 6.82
N PRO A 10 0.17 1.19 6.47
CA PRO A 10 0.85 2.42 6.86
C PRO A 10 0.28 3.57 6.03
N VAL A 11 -0.47 4.46 6.67
CA VAL A 11 -1.09 5.63 6.02
C VAL A 11 -0.39 6.89 6.51
N ALA A 12 0.74 7.23 5.89
CA ALA A 12 1.60 8.31 6.35
C ALA A 12 2.63 8.77 5.32
N GLY A 13 3.21 9.94 5.59
CA GLY A 13 4.20 10.61 4.75
C GLY A 13 3.57 11.70 3.86
N PHE A 14 4.35 12.74 3.53
CA PHE A 14 3.86 13.92 2.80
C PHE A 14 3.70 13.69 1.29
N GLY A 15 4.10 12.52 0.79
CA GLY A 15 3.96 12.16 -0.62
C GLY A 15 4.71 13.11 -1.55
N THR A 16 5.88 13.61 -1.14
CA THR A 16 6.63 14.69 -1.81
C THR A 16 6.94 14.44 -3.30
N ARG A 17 7.12 13.17 -3.69
CA ARG A 17 7.33 12.74 -5.08
C ARG A 17 6.12 12.95 -6.00
N PHE A 18 4.94 13.13 -5.42
CA PHE A 18 3.68 13.36 -6.13
C PHE A 18 3.16 14.78 -5.93
N LEU A 19 4.01 15.71 -5.50
CA LEU A 19 3.65 17.11 -5.50
C LEU A 19 3.40 17.59 -6.94
N PRO A 20 2.41 18.47 -7.16
CA PRO A 20 1.58 19.12 -6.14
C PRO A 20 0.34 18.32 -5.70
N ALA A 21 0.02 17.20 -6.34
CA ALA A 21 -1.22 16.45 -6.08
C ALA A 21 -1.34 16.04 -4.61
N THR A 22 -0.23 15.63 -3.99
CA THR A 22 -0.18 15.23 -2.58
C THR A 22 -0.27 16.36 -1.56
N LYS A 23 -0.22 17.61 -2.04
CA LYS A 23 -0.50 18.78 -1.20
C LYS A 23 -1.99 18.92 -0.89
N ALA A 24 -2.86 18.44 -1.79
CA ALA A 24 -4.31 18.55 -1.66
C ALA A 24 -4.95 17.26 -1.10
N MET A 25 -4.36 16.09 -1.36
CA MET A 25 -4.85 14.81 -0.88
C MET A 25 -3.71 13.88 -0.44
N PRO A 26 -3.86 13.06 0.62
CA PRO A 26 -2.89 12.03 0.96
C PRO A 26 -2.56 11.12 -0.23
N LYS A 27 -1.31 10.66 -0.32
CA LYS A 27 -0.85 9.82 -1.45
C LYS A 27 -1.65 8.51 -1.59
N GLU A 28 -2.16 7.98 -0.50
CA GLU A 28 -2.95 6.74 -0.45
C GLU A 28 -4.35 6.90 -1.07
N LEU A 29 -4.84 8.15 -1.15
CA LEU A 29 -6.12 8.50 -1.75
C LEU A 29 -6.00 8.93 -3.22
N LEU A 30 -4.78 8.96 -3.78
CA LEU A 30 -4.60 9.22 -5.20
C LEU A 30 -5.35 8.16 -6.04
N PRO A 31 -6.15 8.57 -7.04
CA PRO A 31 -6.97 7.65 -7.81
C PRO A 31 -6.15 6.91 -8.88
N ILE A 32 -6.23 5.59 -8.91
CA ILE A 32 -5.85 4.76 -10.06
C ILE A 32 -7.14 4.42 -10.81
N VAL A 33 -7.33 5.04 -11.96
CA VAL A 33 -8.59 5.04 -12.74
C VAL A 33 -9.73 5.66 -11.92
N ASP A 34 -10.60 4.86 -11.33
CA ASP A 34 -11.83 5.27 -10.63
C ASP A 34 -11.82 5.00 -9.12
N LYS A 35 -10.76 4.36 -8.61
CA LYS A 35 -10.63 3.98 -7.20
C LYS A 35 -9.34 4.53 -6.59
N PRO A 36 -9.35 4.93 -5.32
CA PRO A 36 -8.13 5.34 -4.62
C PRO A 36 -7.15 4.17 -4.48
N LEU A 37 -5.85 4.45 -4.49
CA LEU A 37 -4.78 3.45 -4.40
C LEU A 37 -4.94 2.51 -3.21
N ILE A 38 -5.33 3.04 -2.04
CA ILE A 38 -5.55 2.23 -0.82
C ILE A 38 -6.66 1.19 -0.97
N GLN A 39 -7.66 1.43 -1.84
CA GLN A 39 -8.77 0.51 -2.03
C GLN A 39 -8.30 -0.78 -2.71
N TYR A 40 -7.39 -0.69 -3.69
CA TYR A 40 -6.80 -1.88 -4.31
C TYR A 40 -6.09 -2.76 -3.27
N ALA A 41 -5.35 -2.13 -2.35
CA ALA A 41 -4.65 -2.85 -1.29
C ALA A 41 -5.62 -3.51 -0.29
N ALA A 42 -6.74 -2.85 0.03
CA ALA A 42 -7.79 -3.40 0.88
C ALA A 42 -8.53 -4.58 0.21
N GLU A 43 -8.85 -4.46 -1.09
CA GLU A 43 -9.52 -5.51 -1.87
C GLU A 43 -8.65 -6.78 -1.96
N GLU A 44 -7.34 -6.62 -2.21
CA GLU A 44 -6.37 -7.74 -2.19
C GLU A 44 -6.27 -8.39 -0.80
N ALA A 45 -6.24 -7.59 0.28
CA ALA A 45 -6.20 -8.13 1.63
C ALA A 45 -7.46 -8.95 1.97
N ILE A 46 -8.64 -8.44 1.60
CA ILE A 46 -9.91 -9.15 1.77
C ILE A 46 -9.93 -10.45 0.96
N ALA A 47 -9.46 -10.40 -0.30
CA ALA A 47 -9.34 -11.60 -1.15
C ALA A 47 -8.38 -12.64 -0.56
N ALA A 48 -7.35 -12.21 0.16
CA ALA A 48 -6.43 -13.08 0.91
C ALA A 48 -7.02 -13.64 2.23
N GLY A 49 -8.28 -13.32 2.57
CA GLY A 49 -8.96 -13.82 3.77
C GLY A 49 -8.71 -12.99 5.04
N ILE A 50 -8.23 -11.75 4.90
CA ILE A 50 -8.07 -10.82 6.00
C ILE A 50 -9.40 -10.11 6.27
N ASP A 51 -9.91 -10.20 7.50
CA ASP A 51 -11.19 -9.60 7.90
C ASP A 51 -11.04 -8.30 8.70
N THR A 52 -9.83 -8.01 9.20
CA THR A 52 -9.56 -6.84 10.01
C THR A 52 -8.47 -5.98 9.35
N LEU A 53 -8.82 -4.78 8.92
CA LEU A 53 -7.87 -3.81 8.35
C LEU A 53 -7.58 -2.73 9.40
N ILE A 54 -6.31 -2.57 9.76
CA ILE A 54 -5.85 -1.59 10.74
C ILE A 54 -5.08 -0.50 10.02
N LEU A 55 -5.62 0.72 10.05
CA LEU A 55 -4.89 1.92 9.66
C LEU A 55 -4.21 2.45 10.91
N ARG A 56 -2.91 2.18 11.08
CA ARG A 56 -2.20 2.49 12.33
C ARG A 56 -1.35 3.75 12.18
N ASN A 57 -1.38 4.60 13.20
CA ASN A 57 -0.48 5.73 13.34
C ASN A 57 0.77 5.26 14.11
N GLN A 58 1.86 5.01 13.40
CA GLN A 58 3.17 4.71 14.01
C GLN A 58 3.86 6.02 14.37
N PRO A 59 4.83 6.04 15.29
CA PRO A 59 5.77 7.16 15.38
C PRO A 59 6.56 7.31 14.07
N ALA A 60 6.88 8.56 13.74
CA ALA A 60 7.75 8.88 12.62
C ALA A 60 9.17 8.31 12.85
N GLY A 61 9.70 7.64 11.84
CA GLY A 61 11.08 7.15 11.80
C GLY A 61 11.98 8.11 11.02
N ALA A 62 12.80 7.57 10.12
CA ALA A 62 13.72 8.36 9.30
C ALA A 62 12.99 9.43 8.47
N GLY A 63 13.55 10.64 8.40
CA GLY A 63 12.99 11.76 7.62
C GLY A 63 11.70 12.35 8.16
N GLY A 64 11.30 12.02 9.40
CA GLY A 64 10.03 12.48 9.98
C GLY A 64 8.80 11.77 9.41
N GLU A 65 8.99 10.68 8.68
CA GLU A 65 7.93 9.88 8.08
C GLU A 65 7.72 8.57 8.85
N ILE A 66 6.48 8.13 8.96
CA ILE A 66 6.13 6.83 9.54
C ILE A 66 6.51 5.73 8.55
N GLN A 67 7.46 4.88 8.94
CA GLN A 67 8.00 3.84 8.08
C GLN A 67 7.33 2.48 8.35
N LEU A 68 6.84 1.84 7.28
CA LEU A 68 6.30 0.47 7.36
C LEU A 68 7.36 -0.54 7.83
N ALA A 69 8.61 -0.36 7.39
CA ALA A 69 9.72 -1.22 7.76
C ALA A 69 9.92 -1.27 9.29
N ASP A 70 9.77 -0.14 9.97
CA ASP A 70 9.90 -0.05 11.43
C ASP A 70 8.77 -0.83 12.13
N ALA A 71 7.56 -0.84 11.56
CA ALA A 71 6.44 -1.63 12.09
C ALA A 71 6.69 -3.12 11.89
N ILE A 72 7.12 -3.50 10.68
CA ILE A 72 7.43 -4.89 10.34
C ILE A 72 8.53 -5.40 11.27
N ASN A 73 9.61 -4.63 11.48
CA ASN A 73 10.69 -5.00 12.38
C ASN A 73 10.19 -5.17 13.83
N THR A 74 9.33 -4.26 14.31
CA THR A 74 8.74 -4.35 15.65
C THR A 74 7.85 -5.59 15.82
N GLN A 75 7.13 -6.00 14.77
CA GLN A 75 6.28 -7.20 14.81
C GLN A 75 7.11 -8.48 14.59
N ALA A 76 8.13 -8.43 13.74
CA ALA A 76 9.05 -9.54 13.50
C ALA A 76 9.82 -9.89 14.78
N ALA A 77 10.22 -8.89 15.58
CA ALA A 77 10.79 -9.10 16.92
C ALA A 77 9.85 -9.79 17.91
N LYS A 78 8.55 -9.90 17.60
CA LYS A 78 7.52 -10.59 18.40
C LYS A 78 7.06 -11.90 17.75
N ASP A 79 7.81 -12.42 16.78
CA ASP A 79 7.45 -13.59 15.97
C ASP A 79 6.06 -13.51 15.32
N ALA A 80 5.60 -12.29 15.03
CA ALA A 80 4.25 -12.00 14.53
C ALA A 80 4.23 -11.65 13.03
N VAL A 81 5.28 -12.00 12.28
CA VAL A 81 5.41 -11.71 10.85
C VAL A 81 5.74 -12.99 10.09
N GLU A 82 4.98 -13.25 9.03
CA GLU A 82 5.23 -14.30 8.06
C GLU A 82 5.46 -13.65 6.69
N ALA A 83 6.43 -14.17 5.93
CA ALA A 83 6.76 -13.65 4.61
C ALA A 83 6.12 -14.53 3.52
N VAL A 84 5.41 -13.90 2.58
CA VAL A 84 4.81 -14.58 1.44
C VAL A 84 5.36 -13.98 0.15
N THR A 85 5.86 -14.83 -0.74
CA THR A 85 6.32 -14.39 -2.06
C THR A 85 5.13 -14.27 -3.00
N LEU A 86 4.87 -13.05 -3.49
CA LEU A 86 3.83 -12.81 -4.49
C LEU A 86 4.37 -13.09 -5.89
N ASN A 87 3.69 -13.98 -6.62
CA ASN A 87 3.90 -14.23 -8.04
C ASN A 87 2.97 -13.32 -8.85
N GLY A 88 3.51 -12.25 -9.42
CA GLY A 88 2.72 -11.31 -10.22
C GLY A 88 3.57 -10.22 -10.85
N ARG A 89 3.01 -9.54 -11.85
CA ARG A 89 3.64 -8.38 -12.48
C ARG A 89 3.58 -7.19 -11.52
N ARG A 90 4.73 -6.57 -11.26
CA ARG A 90 4.88 -5.42 -10.36
C ARG A 90 5.09 -4.14 -11.16
N PHE A 91 4.52 -3.04 -10.68
CA PHE A 91 4.69 -1.71 -11.25
C PHE A 91 5.15 -0.74 -10.16
N ASP A 92 6.23 0.00 -10.39
CA ASP A 92 6.70 1.03 -9.45
C ASP A 92 5.89 2.33 -9.62
N CYS A 93 4.77 2.39 -8.90
CA CYS A 93 3.92 3.57 -8.86
C CYS A 93 4.52 4.73 -8.07
N GLY A 94 5.79 4.67 -7.64
CA GLY A 94 6.53 5.78 -7.05
C GLY A 94 7.25 6.67 -8.08
N SER A 95 7.27 6.26 -9.34
CA SER A 95 7.80 7.02 -10.48
C SER A 95 6.67 7.41 -11.43
N VAL A 96 6.83 8.52 -12.17
CA VAL A 96 5.82 8.96 -13.15
C VAL A 96 5.59 7.89 -14.22
N GLN A 97 6.66 7.32 -14.76
CA GLN A 97 6.56 6.29 -15.80
C GLN A 97 5.86 5.03 -15.27
N GLY A 98 6.30 4.49 -14.13
CA GLY A 98 5.72 3.27 -13.58
C GLY A 98 4.26 3.45 -13.14
N TYR A 99 3.87 4.66 -12.72
CA TYR A 99 2.47 5.00 -12.45
C TYR A 99 1.62 4.97 -13.73
N LEU A 100 2.11 5.57 -14.82
CA LEU A 100 1.43 5.52 -16.12
C LEU A 100 1.32 4.09 -16.66
N ASP A 101 2.38 3.30 -16.55
CA ASP A 101 2.40 1.89 -16.97
C ASP A 101 1.34 1.07 -16.22
N ALA A 102 1.19 1.32 -14.91
CA ALA A 102 0.16 0.68 -14.09
C ALA A 102 -1.25 1.05 -14.55
N ILE A 103 -1.51 2.34 -14.83
CA ILE A 103 -2.81 2.80 -15.34
C ILE A 103 -3.15 2.10 -16.65
N MET A 104 -2.23 2.08 -17.61
CA MET A 104 -2.46 1.46 -18.92
C MET A 104 -2.74 -0.04 -18.80
N HIS A 105 -2.00 -0.74 -17.94
CA HIS A 105 -2.21 -2.17 -17.67
C HIS A 105 -3.58 -2.46 -17.05
N VAL A 106 -4.05 -1.62 -16.12
CA VAL A 106 -5.39 -1.77 -15.52
C VAL A 106 -6.49 -1.41 -16.50
N ALA A 107 -6.30 -0.37 -17.32
CA ALA A 107 -7.26 0.06 -18.34
C ALA A 107 -7.51 -1.03 -19.39
N ASP A 108 -6.46 -1.62 -19.97
CA ASP A 108 -6.58 -2.71 -20.96
C ASP A 108 -7.38 -3.91 -20.41
N ARG A 109 -7.22 -4.21 -19.12
CA ARG A 109 -7.95 -5.29 -18.45
C ARG A 109 -9.44 -5.01 -18.22
N ARG A 110 -9.88 -3.74 -18.25
CA ARG A 110 -11.29 -3.37 -18.08
C ARG A 110 -12.05 -3.25 -19.39
N THR A 111 -11.34 -3.07 -20.50
CA THR A 111 -11.90 -3.00 -21.86
C THR A 111 -11.99 -4.36 -22.55
N ARG A 112 -11.66 -5.46 -21.86
CA ARG A 112 -11.89 -6.84 -22.28
C ARG A 112 -12.91 -7.48 -21.35
#